data_AF-A0A226X9F0-F1
#
_entry.id   AF-A0A226X9F0-F1
#
_cell.length_a   1.000
_cell.length_b   1.000
_cell.length_c   1.000
_cell.angle_alpha   90.00
_cell.angle_beta   90.00
_cell.angle_gamma   90.00
#
_symmetry.space_group_name_H-M   'P 1'
#
loop_
_entity.id
_entity.type
_entity.pdbx_description
1 polymer ?
#
loop_
_entity_poly.entity_id
_entity_poly.type
_entity_poly.pdbx_seq_one_letter_code
_entity_poly.pdbx_strand_id
1 'polypeptide(L)' 'MITCPGIAADLTDFAVAYWNGHKVIYAYLRHDGSGRLDNEFELDERLFDQWYTELHGWSVDPHFKVL' A
#
# COMPACT_ATOMS: atom_id res chain seq x y z
N MET A 1 1.86 14.18 9.16
CA MET A 1 2.75 13.47 8.21
C MET A 1 2.61 12.00 8.53
N ILE A 2 2.05 11.20 7.61
CA ILE A 2 1.90 9.76 7.82
C ILE A 2 3.29 9.13 7.66
N THR A 3 3.64 8.21 8.55
CA THR A 3 4.95 7.56 8.59
C THR A 3 4.78 6.07 8.75
N CYS A 4 5.45 5.30 7.89
CA CYS A 4 5.57 3.86 8.04
C CYS A 4 6.75 3.56 8.99
N PRO A 5 6.58 2.75 10.04
CA PRO A 5 7.64 2.46 10.99
C PRO A 5 8.68 1.44 10.49
N GLY A 6 8.57 0.95 9.24
CA GLY A 6 9.52 -0.02 8.70
C GLY A 6 9.17 -0.48 7.28
N ILE A 7 8.67 -1.71 7.16
CA ILE A 7 8.43 -2.38 5.89
C ILE A 7 6.97 -2.19 5.44
N ALA A 8 6.79 -1.90 4.15
CA ALA A 8 5.50 -1.84 3.49
C ALA A 8 5.43 -2.87 2.35
N ALA A 9 4.25 -3.46 2.17
CA ALA A 9 3.86 -4.19 0.98
C ALA A 9 3.43 -3.19 -0.10
N ASP A 10 3.95 -3.32 -1.31
CA ASP A 10 3.48 -2.55 -2.45
C ASP A 10 2.30 -3.27 -3.10
N LEU A 11 1.09 -2.75 -2.97
CA LEU A 11 -0.11 -3.39 -3.51
C LEU A 11 -0.31 -3.06 -4.99
N THR A 12 0.03 -1.83 -5.36
CA THR A 12 0.06 -1.31 -6.73
C THR A 12 1.29 -0.40 -6.89
N ASP A 13 1.47 0.21 -8.06
CA ASP A 13 2.51 1.21 -8.30
C ASP A 13 2.29 2.53 -7.51
N PHE A 14 1.07 2.75 -6.99
CA PHE A 14 0.71 3.96 -6.25
C PHE A 14 0.15 3.70 -4.84
N ALA A 15 -0.01 2.45 -4.40
CA ALA A 15 -0.59 2.12 -3.11
C ALA A 15 0.23 1.07 -2.34
N VAL A 16 0.32 1.25 -1.03
CA VAL A 16 1.05 0.36 -0.11
C VAL A 16 0.18 -0.05 1.08
N ALA A 17 0.56 -1.16 1.72
CA ALA A 17 0.06 -1.56 3.02
C ALA A 17 1.21 -1.75 4.03
N TYR A 18 1.05 -1.31 5.27
CA TYR A 18 2.06 -1.50 6.31
C TYR A 18 1.44 -1.73 7.69
N TRP A 19 2.20 -2.35 8.60
CA TRP A 19 1.80 -2.53 9.99
C TRP A 19 2.23 -1.31 10.83
N ASN A 20 1.28 -0.65 11.49
CA ASN A 20 1.59 0.51 12.32
C ASN A 20 1.86 0.20 13.80
N GLY A 21 1.93 -1.09 14.17
CA GLY A 21 2.01 -1.54 15.57
C GLY A 21 0.67 -2.06 16.13
N HIS A 22 -0.45 -1.70 15.51
CA HIS A 22 -1.79 -2.03 15.98
C HIS A 22 -2.71 -2.63 14.91
N LYS A 23 -2.61 -2.15 13.67
CA LYS A 23 -3.40 -2.63 12.53
C LYS A 23 -2.63 -2.47 11.21
N VAL A 24 -3.14 -3.13 10.17
CA VAL A 24 -2.71 -2.86 8.79
C VAL A 24 -3.29 -1.51 8.36
N ILE A 25 -2.44 -0.67 7.80
CA ILE A 25 -2.79 0.63 7.21
C ILE A 25 -2.56 0.55 5.71
N TYR A 26 -3.53 1.00 4.93
CA TYR A 26 -3.39 1.20 3.50
C TYR A 26 -3.17 2.68 3.22
N ALA A 27 -2.21 3.00 2.37
CA ALA A 27 -1.88 4.38 2.05
C ALA A 27 -1.44 4.56 0.59
N TYR A 28 -1.77 5.72 0.03
CA TYR A 28 -1.27 6.13 -1.27
C TYR A 28 0.15 6.65 -1.18
N LEU A 29 0.91 6.44 -2.24
CA LEU A 29 2.20 7.08 -2.50
C LEU A 29 1.98 8.43 -3.18
N ARG A 30 2.86 9.39 -2.90
CA ARG A 30 2.88 10.66 -3.64
C ARG A 30 3.25 10.43 -5.10
N HIS A 31 2.59 11.16 -5.98
CA HIS A 31 2.83 11.13 -7.42
C HIS A 31 4.12 11.87 -7.86
N ASP A 32 4.99 12.24 -6.92
CA ASP A 32 6.27 12.92 -7.16
C ASP A 32 7.47 11.96 -7.27
N GLY A 33 7.22 10.64 -7.21
CA GLY A 33 8.26 9.61 -7.27
C GLY A 33 9.15 9.53 -6.02
N SER A 34 8.86 10.31 -4.97
CA SER A 34 9.66 10.31 -3.74
C SER A 34 9.50 9.06 -2.89
N GLY A 35 8.52 8.21 -3.20
CA GLY A 35 8.15 7.06 -2.37
C GLY A 35 7.49 7.44 -1.04
N ARG A 36 7.24 8.73 -0.78
CA ARG A 36 6.61 9.19 0.46
C ARG A 36 5.11 8.91 0.44
N LEU A 37 4.56 8.68 1.62
CA LEU A 37 3.13 8.52 1.82
C LEU A 37 2.38 9.85 1.59
N ASP A 38 1.18 9.74 1.03
CA ASP A 38 0.23 10.83 0.87
C ASP A 38 -0.94 10.72 1.86
N ASN A 39 -1.95 9.89 1.54
CA ASN A 39 -3.16 9.70 2.34
C ASN A 39 -3.41 8.23 2.68
N GLU A 40 -3.94 7.97 3.88
CA GLU A 40 -4.49 6.66 4.24
C GLU A 40 -5.86 6.45 3.58
N PHE A 41 -6.21 5.19 3.32
CA PHE A 41 -7.51 4.81 2.81
C PHE A 41 -8.00 3.48 3.40
N GLU A 42 -9.29 3.20 3.21
CA GLU A 42 -9.87 1.90 3.51
C GLU A 42 -9.95 1.07 2.23
N LEU A 43 -9.41 -0.15 2.28
CA LEU A 43 -9.57 -1.12 1.20
C LEU A 43 -10.94 -1.79 1.33
N ASP A 44 -11.96 -1.15 0.77
CA ASP A 44 -13.33 -1.69 0.70
C ASP A 44 -13.50 -2.70 -0.44
N GLU A 45 -14.65 -3.38 -0.48
CA GLU A 45 -14.96 -4.41 -1.49
C GLU A 45 -14.88 -3.86 -2.92
N ARG A 46 -15.32 -2.61 -3.12
CA ARG A 46 -15.31 -1.96 -4.44
C ARG A 46 -13.88 -1.75 -4.92
N LEU A 47 -13.00 -1.27 -4.05
CA LEU A 47 -11.60 -1.03 -4.38
C LEU A 47 -10.83 -2.34 -4.54
N PHE A 48 -11.17 -3.35 -3.73
CA PHE A 48 -10.63 -4.70 -3.85
C PHE A 48 -10.96 -5.32 -5.23
N ASP A 49 -12.23 -5.25 -5.66
CA ASP A 49 -12.65 -5.72 -6.98
C ASP A 49 -12.00 -4.91 -8.11
N GLN A 50 -11.88 -3.59 -7.93
CA GLN A 50 -11.24 -2.73 -8.92
C GLN A 50 -9.76 -3.08 -9.13
N TRP A 51 -9.04 -3.45 -8.07
CA TRP A 51 -7.61 -3.79 -8.12
C TRP A 51 -7.35 -5.29 -8.13
N TYR A 52 -8.36 -6.10 -8.48
CA TYR A 52 -8.25 -7.55 -8.39
C TYR A 52 -7.03 -8.09 -9.15
N THR A 53 -6.73 -7.56 -10.34
CA THR A 53 -5.62 -8.05 -11.16
C THR A 53 -4.27 -7.75 -10.51
N GLU A 54 -4.09 -6.53 -10.00
CA GLU A 54 -2.87 -6.06 -9.33
C GLU A 54 -2.66 -6.81 -8.01
N LEU A 55 -3.70 -6.92 -7.18
CA LEU A 55 -3.65 -7.63 -5.91
C LEU A 55 -3.41 -9.13 -6.11
N HIS A 56 -4.04 -9.74 -7.13
CA HIS A 56 -3.78 -11.13 -7.49
C HIS A 56 -2.32 -11.30 -7.96
N GLY A 57 -1.82 -10.41 -8.83
CA GLY A 57 -0.44 -10.42 -9.29
C GLY A 57 0.55 -10.32 -8.13
N TRP A 58 0.33 -9.38 -7.23
CA TRP A 58 1.13 -9.24 -6.00
C TRP A 58 1.04 -10.47 -5.11
N SER A 59 -0.12 -11.12 -4.99
CA SER A 59 -0.25 -12.34 -4.16
C SER A 59 0.58 -13.52 -4.68
N VAL A 60 0.87 -13.55 -5.99
CA VAL A 60 1.71 -14.57 -6.63
C VAL A 60 3.20 -14.25 -6.49
N ASP A 61 3.58 -12.97 -6.58
CA ASP A 61 4.97 -12.49 -6.43
C ASP A 61 5.02 -11.24 -5.53
N PRO A 62 4.94 -11.41 -4.21
CA PRO A 62 4.80 -10.28 -3.30
C PRO A 62 6.13 -9.55 -3.13
N HIS A 63 6.10 -8.23 -3.32
CA HIS A 63 7.24 -7.35 -3.08
C HIS A 63 6.99 -6.36 -1.95
N PHE A 64 8.06 -6.06 -1.25
CA PHE A 64 8.08 -5.21 -0.06
C PHE A 64 9.24 -4.22 -0.14
N LYS A 65 9.08 -3.06 0.49
CA LYS A 65 10.12 -2.03 0.58
C LYS A 65 10.15 -1.35 1.94
N VAL A 66 11.28 -0.72 2.23
CA VAL A 66 11.42 0.21 3.35
C VAL A 66 10.97 1.59 2.87
N LEU A 67 10.13 2.26 3.66
CA LEU A 67 9.60 3.60 3.39
C LEU A 67 10.24 4.69 4.25
#